data_AF-A0A399ZWI0-F1
#
_entry.id   AF-A0A399ZWI0-F1
#
_cell.length_a   1.000
_cell.length_b   1.000
_cell.length_c   1.000
_cell.angle_alpha   90.00
_cell.angle_beta   90.00
_cell.angle_gamma   90.00
#
_symmetry.space_group_name_H-M   'P 1'
#
loop_
_entity.id
_entity.type
_entity.pdbx_description
1 polymer ?
#
loop_
_entity_poly.entity_id
_entity_poly.type
_entity_poly.pdbx_seq_one_letter_code
_entity_poly.pdbx_strand_id
1 'polypeptide(L)'
;MNPSSRTRLAILGTVSEIHRQPISYDLDCLQRVVSDVSPDLLCAEITTDAWEREDFSHASLEVREALTPVIASTDVVLIPISPSLERYTDFTPDSGWRRRLVRTFDRLLRWGQIQADNVQAVNGTWFETFCHTVCWFTEALWTAKDRAAWEKQNEEMVANIIHAVKRDGGRRVLVVVQCQRVHRLISLLRAHEDLLKLVEYQDL
;
A
#
# COMPACT_ATOMS: atom_id res chain seq x y z
N MET A 1 16.45 -31.90 3.83
CA MET A 1 16.00 -30.65 3.17
C MET A 1 14.89 -30.10 4.03
N ASN A 2 15.09 -28.97 4.71
CA ASN A 2 13.99 -28.30 5.41
C ASN A 2 12.93 -27.92 4.37
N PRO A 3 11.64 -28.15 4.62
CA PRO A 3 10.61 -27.56 3.77
C PRO A 3 10.90 -26.05 3.76
N SER A 4 11.10 -25.46 2.58
CA SER A 4 11.28 -24.02 2.48
C SER A 4 10.08 -23.39 3.19
N SER A 5 10.31 -22.73 4.31
CA SER A 5 9.25 -22.04 5.03
C SER A 5 8.59 -21.08 4.04
N ARG A 6 7.27 -21.17 3.85
CA ARG A 6 6.56 -20.23 2.98
C ARG A 6 6.91 -18.80 3.38
N THR A 7 7.13 -17.95 2.38
CA THR A 7 7.40 -16.53 2.59
C THR A 7 6.26 -15.93 3.42
N ARG A 8 6.59 -15.29 4.54
CA ARG A 8 5.61 -14.56 5.34
C ARG A 8 5.47 -13.17 4.74
N LEU A 9 4.24 -12.77 4.44
CA LEU A 9 3.97 -11.47 3.84
C LEU A 9 2.95 -10.73 4.69
N ALA A 10 3.27 -9.50 5.08
CA ALA A 10 2.32 -8.58 5.68
C ALA A 10 2.08 -7.39 4.77
N ILE A 11 0.89 -6.80 4.84
CA ILE A 11 0.53 -5.58 4.14
C ILE A 11 0.28 -4.49 5.17
N LEU A 12 0.94 -3.36 5.01
CA LEU A 12 0.80 -2.18 5.84
C LEU A 12 0.19 -1.05 5.02
N GLY A 13 -1.03 -0.67 5.39
CA GLY A 13 -1.75 0.48 4.87
C GLY A 13 -1.17 1.80 5.38
N THR A 14 -0.97 2.75 4.47
CA THR A 14 -0.57 4.12 4.76
C THR A 14 -1.68 5.11 4.42
N VAL A 15 -1.57 6.33 4.94
CA VAL A 15 -2.61 7.38 4.82
C VAL A 15 -2.21 8.55 3.91
N SER A 16 -1.16 8.39 3.08
CA SER A 16 -0.75 9.36 2.06
C SER A 16 -0.49 10.76 2.65
N GLU A 17 -0.98 11.81 1.98
CA GLU A 17 -0.81 13.21 2.40
C GLU A 17 -1.31 13.51 3.82
N ILE A 18 -2.09 12.62 4.46
CA ILE A 18 -2.54 12.79 5.84
C ILE A 18 -1.39 12.63 6.83
N HIS A 19 -0.30 11.95 6.47
CA HIS A 19 0.88 11.88 7.34
C HIS A 19 1.51 13.25 7.66
N ARG A 20 1.14 14.33 6.94
CA ARG A 20 1.53 15.72 7.24
C ARG A 20 0.63 16.42 8.26
N GLN A 21 -0.48 15.81 8.63
CA GLN A 21 -1.40 16.33 9.62
C GLN A 21 -0.94 15.91 11.03
N PRO A 22 -1.37 16.61 12.09
CA PRO A 22 -1.05 16.24 13.46
C PRO A 22 -1.88 15.01 13.89
N ILE A 23 -1.52 13.85 13.33
CA ILE A 23 -2.05 12.53 13.67
C ILE A 23 -0.95 11.67 14.28
N SER A 24 -1.28 10.70 15.14
CA SER A 24 -0.28 9.85 15.78
C SER A 24 0.34 8.83 14.82
N TYR A 25 -0.34 8.49 13.71
CA TYR A 25 0.24 7.72 12.60
C TYR A 25 0.90 8.64 11.56
N ASP A 26 1.92 9.37 11.98
CA ASP A 26 2.74 10.23 11.12
C ASP A 26 3.88 9.44 10.42
N LEU A 27 4.75 10.15 9.70
CA LEU A 27 5.90 9.55 9.00
C LEU A 27 6.93 8.96 9.97
N ASP A 28 7.18 9.59 11.12
CA ASP A 28 8.11 9.09 12.12
C ASP A 28 7.58 7.80 12.76
N CYS A 29 6.27 7.69 12.95
CA CYS A 29 5.61 6.46 13.36
C CYS A 29 5.77 5.37 12.30
N LEU A 30 5.58 5.69 11.01
CA LEU A 30 5.80 4.73 9.93
C LEU A 30 7.25 4.24 9.90
N GLN A 31 8.23 5.14 10.02
CA GLN A 31 9.65 4.79 10.10
C GLN A 31 9.93 3.82 11.24
N ARG A 32 9.41 4.11 12.44
CA ARG A 32 9.57 3.26 13.63
C ARG A 32 8.95 1.88 13.40
N VAL A 33 7.72 1.81 12.89
CA VAL A 33 7.05 0.53 12.61
C VAL A 33 7.86 -0.31 11.63
N VAL A 34 8.32 0.26 10.53
CA VAL A 34 9.13 -0.47 9.54
C VAL A 34 10.45 -0.94 10.14
N SER A 35 11.11 -0.09 10.94
CA SER A 35 12.36 -0.44 11.63
C SER A 35 12.17 -1.55 12.66
N ASP A 36 11.08 -1.51 13.43
CA ASP A 36 10.76 -2.50 14.46
C ASP A 36 10.40 -3.86 13.84
N VAL A 37 9.66 -3.85 12.73
CA VAL A 37 9.35 -5.06 11.95
C VAL A 37 10.62 -5.63 11.30
N SER A 38 11.52 -4.75 10.82
CA SER A 38 12.78 -5.09 10.17
C SER A 38 12.62 -6.17 9.09
N PRO A 39 11.77 -5.97 8.06
CA PRO A 39 11.52 -6.99 7.04
C PRO A 39 12.78 -7.29 6.22
N ASP A 40 12.89 -8.49 5.64
CA ASP A 40 13.99 -8.76 4.70
C ASP A 40 13.77 -7.99 3.38
N LEU A 41 12.53 -7.97 2.89
CA LEU A 41 12.12 -7.27 1.68
C LEU A 41 11.00 -6.28 2.00
N LEU A 42 11.12 -5.06 1.46
CA LEU A 42 10.10 -4.03 1.57
C LEU A 42 9.57 -3.67 0.20
N CYS A 43 8.34 -4.08 -0.09
CA CYS A 43 7.65 -3.71 -1.32
C CYS A 43 6.97 -2.34 -1.15
N ALA A 44 7.27 -1.37 -2.01
CA ALA A 44 6.72 -0.01 -1.90
C ALA A 44 6.12 0.50 -3.22
N GLU A 45 5.11 1.38 -3.12
CA GLU A 45 4.49 2.08 -4.26
C GLU A 45 5.43 3.11 -4.90
N ILE A 46 6.44 2.59 -5.58
CA ILE A 46 7.36 3.33 -6.44
C ILE A 46 7.61 2.50 -7.70
N THR A 47 7.78 3.18 -8.82
CA THR A 47 8.14 2.55 -10.10
C THR A 47 9.61 2.16 -10.11
N THR A 48 9.96 1.08 -10.80
CA THR A 48 11.36 0.65 -10.98
C THR A 48 12.25 1.77 -11.51
N ASP A 49 11.82 2.46 -12.57
CA ASP A 49 12.57 3.58 -13.16
C ASP A 49 12.89 4.69 -12.16
N ALA A 50 11.91 5.09 -11.33
CA ALA A 50 12.12 6.11 -10.29
C ALA A 50 13.09 5.65 -9.21
N TRP A 51 13.04 4.37 -8.83
CA TRP A 51 13.96 3.79 -7.85
C TRP A 51 15.39 3.70 -8.40
N GLU A 52 15.58 3.17 -9.61
CA GLU A 52 16.89 3.01 -10.24
C GLU A 52 17.58 4.33 -10.55
N ARG A 53 16.81 5.39 -10.83
CA ARG A 53 17.33 6.74 -11.08
C ARG A 53 17.51 7.56 -9.80
N GLU A 54 17.14 7.01 -8.65
CA GLU A 54 17.06 7.74 -7.38
C GLU A 54 16.22 9.03 -7.48
N ASP A 55 15.23 9.05 -8.38
CA ASP A 55 14.34 10.19 -8.58
C ASP A 55 13.02 9.97 -7.83
N PHE A 56 13.00 10.43 -6.58
CA PHE A 56 11.84 10.32 -5.72
C PHE A 56 10.91 11.54 -5.79
N SER A 57 11.13 12.48 -6.69
CA SER A 57 10.36 13.73 -6.75
C SER A 57 8.84 13.50 -6.86
N HIS A 58 8.45 12.46 -7.60
CA HIS A 58 7.06 12.04 -7.83
C HIS A 58 6.61 10.85 -6.98
N ALA A 59 7.48 10.28 -6.13
CA ALA A 59 7.11 9.22 -5.21
C ALA A 59 6.17 9.74 -4.10
N SER A 60 5.51 8.81 -3.39
CA SER A 60 4.68 9.18 -2.25
C SER A 60 5.53 9.74 -1.10
N LEU A 61 4.91 10.46 -0.18
CA LEU A 61 5.61 11.00 0.99
C LEU A 61 6.18 9.88 1.84
N GLU A 62 5.44 8.78 1.98
CA GLU A 62 5.88 7.60 2.71
C GLU A 62 7.19 7.06 2.14
N VAL A 63 7.29 6.92 0.82
CA VAL A 63 8.53 6.47 0.19
C VAL A 63 9.67 7.46 0.47
N ARG A 64 9.45 8.73 0.14
CA ARG A 64 10.50 9.77 0.19
C ARG A 64 11.02 10.03 1.60
N GLU A 65 10.11 10.16 2.55
CA GLU A 65 10.37 10.75 3.86
C GLU A 65 10.33 9.72 4.98
N ALA A 66 9.80 8.50 4.76
CA ALA A 66 9.82 7.44 5.76
C ALA A 66 10.62 6.20 5.32
N LEU A 67 10.31 5.62 4.16
CA LEU A 67 10.89 4.34 3.75
C LEU A 67 12.36 4.50 3.32
N THR A 68 12.66 5.46 2.45
CA THR A 68 14.04 5.68 1.95
C THR A 68 15.05 5.89 3.10
N PRO A 69 14.77 6.71 4.14
CA PRO A 69 15.63 6.81 5.32
C PRO A 69 15.87 5.47 6.05
N VAL A 70 14.82 4.67 6.25
CA VAL A 70 14.95 3.35 6.91
C VAL A 70 15.82 2.42 6.07
N ILE A 71 15.58 2.37 4.76
CA ILE A 71 16.35 1.52 3.83
C ILE A 71 17.82 1.94 3.78
N ALA A 72 18.11 3.24 3.81
CA ALA A 72 19.48 3.73 3.80
C ALA A 72 20.27 3.40 5.09
N SER A 73 19.56 3.05 6.18
CA SER A 73 20.14 2.79 7.51
C SER A 73 20.03 1.33 7.95
N THR A 74 19.49 0.45 7.11
CA THR A 74 19.23 -0.97 7.43
C THR A 74 19.61 -1.87 6.25
N ASP A 75 19.62 -3.19 6.47
CA ASP A 75 19.84 -4.18 5.40
C ASP A 75 18.54 -4.54 4.64
N VAL A 76 17.47 -3.75 4.81
CA VAL A 76 16.18 -3.97 4.16
C VAL A 76 16.30 -3.73 2.65
N VAL A 77 15.90 -4.69 1.83
CA VAL A 77 15.91 -4.52 0.37
C VAL A 77 14.57 -3.97 -0.11
N LEU A 78 14.58 -2.76 -0.69
CA LEU A 78 13.37 -2.20 -1.33
C LEU A 78 13.09 -2.87 -2.67
N ILE A 79 11.83 -3.25 -2.86
CA ILE A 79 11.28 -3.78 -4.11
C ILE A 79 10.25 -2.77 -4.64
N PRO A 80 10.51 -2.11 -5.79
CA PRO A 80 9.51 -1.27 -6.44
C PRO A 80 8.37 -2.16 -6.97
N ILE A 81 7.13 -1.82 -6.66
CA ILE A 81 5.97 -2.61 -7.12
C ILE A 81 4.99 -1.82 -8.00
N SER A 82 5.11 -0.50 -8.08
CA SER A 82 4.16 0.31 -8.86
C SER A 82 4.45 0.18 -10.36
N PRO A 83 3.46 -0.17 -11.21
CA PRO A 83 3.65 -0.22 -12.66
C PRO A 83 3.65 1.17 -13.32
N SER A 84 3.08 2.18 -12.64
CA SER A 84 2.94 3.55 -13.15
C SER A 84 3.00 4.58 -12.01
N LEU A 85 2.99 5.87 -12.37
CA LEU A 85 2.92 6.98 -11.42
C LEU A 85 1.48 7.37 -11.03
N GLU A 86 0.48 6.79 -11.69
CA GLU A 86 -0.93 7.11 -11.44
C GLU A 86 -1.36 6.60 -10.06
N ARG A 87 -2.05 7.45 -9.30
CA ARG A 87 -2.51 7.21 -7.95
C ARG A 87 -4.03 7.03 -7.92
N TYR A 88 -4.56 6.53 -6.80
CA TYR A 88 -6.01 6.37 -6.61
C TYR A 88 -6.81 7.64 -6.92
N THR A 89 -6.28 8.81 -6.54
CA THR A 89 -6.91 10.12 -6.75
C THR A 89 -6.96 10.57 -8.21
N ASP A 90 -6.22 9.91 -9.09
CA ASP A 90 -6.16 10.26 -10.52
C ASP A 90 -7.34 9.64 -11.29
N PHE A 91 -7.99 8.62 -10.74
CA PHE A 91 -9.17 7.95 -11.32
C PHE A 91 -10.48 8.68 -10.99
N THR A 92 -10.47 10.01 -10.92
CA THR A 92 -11.66 10.79 -10.54
C THR A 92 -12.36 11.40 -11.77
N PRO A 93 -13.71 11.43 -11.80
CA PRO A 93 -14.43 12.03 -12.93
C PRO A 93 -14.08 13.51 -13.14
N ASP A 94 -13.83 13.91 -14.39
CA ASP A 94 -13.40 15.27 -14.74
C ASP A 94 -14.38 16.37 -14.32
N SER A 95 -15.69 16.09 -14.42
CA SER A 95 -16.74 17.09 -14.13
C SER A 95 -18.09 16.47 -13.73
N GLY A 96 -19.03 17.33 -13.32
CA GLY A 96 -20.42 16.95 -13.03
C GLY A 96 -20.70 16.50 -11.59
N TRP A 97 -21.89 15.94 -11.37
CA TRP A 97 -22.37 15.52 -10.05
C TRP A 97 -21.57 14.34 -9.49
N ARG A 98 -21.10 13.42 -10.35
CA ARG A 98 -20.25 12.29 -9.96
C ARG A 98 -18.97 12.76 -9.28
N ARG A 99 -18.31 13.79 -9.83
CA ARG A 99 -17.13 14.41 -9.21
C ARG A 99 -17.43 14.98 -7.83
N ARG A 100 -18.61 15.56 -7.61
CA ARG A 100 -19.00 16.08 -6.29
C ARG A 100 -19.15 14.94 -5.28
N LEU A 101 -19.76 13.81 -5.68
CA LEU A 101 -19.89 12.65 -4.81
C LEU A 101 -18.54 12.02 -4.47
N VAL A 102 -17.68 11.81 -5.47
CA VAL A 102 -16.31 11.30 -5.25
C VAL A 102 -15.56 12.19 -4.25
N ARG A 103 -15.61 13.52 -4.42
CA ARG A 103 -15.01 14.46 -3.45
C ARG A 103 -15.60 14.35 -2.04
N THR A 104 -16.90 14.05 -1.92
CA THR A 104 -17.54 13.84 -0.61
C THR A 104 -17.03 12.54 0.02
N PHE A 105 -16.91 11.47 -0.75
CA PHE A 105 -16.34 10.20 -0.30
C PHE A 105 -14.86 10.33 0.06
N ASP A 106 -14.06 11.08 -0.71
CA ASP A 106 -12.67 11.38 -0.37
C ASP A 106 -12.56 12.13 0.96
N ARG A 107 -13.45 13.10 1.22
CA ARG A 107 -13.50 13.80 2.52
C ARG A 107 -13.90 12.87 3.66
N LEU A 108 -14.83 11.96 3.41
CA LEU A 108 -15.26 10.96 4.38
C LEU A 108 -14.12 10.00 4.71
N LEU A 109 -13.40 9.50 3.69
CA LEU A 109 -12.18 8.70 3.86
C LEU A 109 -11.14 9.44 4.68
N ARG A 110 -10.82 10.68 4.31
CA ARG A 110 -9.86 11.52 5.05
C ARG A 110 -10.27 11.71 6.50
N TRP A 111 -11.56 11.99 6.74
CA TRP A 111 -12.08 12.10 8.11
C TRP A 111 -11.89 10.79 8.87
N GLY A 112 -12.24 9.65 8.28
CA GLY A 112 -12.04 8.34 8.89
C GLY A 112 -10.57 8.03 9.17
N GLN A 113 -9.66 8.39 8.27
CA GLN A 113 -8.21 8.23 8.43
C GLN A 113 -7.66 9.07 9.59
N ILE A 114 -8.18 10.29 9.77
CA ILE A 114 -7.81 11.14 10.92
C ILE A 114 -8.38 10.58 12.23
N GLN A 115 -9.58 10.01 12.21
CA GLN A 115 -10.14 9.33 13.39
C GLN A 115 -9.39 8.05 13.73
N ALA A 116 -8.90 7.32 12.72
CA ALA A 116 -7.99 6.20 12.86
C ALA A 116 -6.57 6.73 13.13
N ASP A 117 -6.39 7.36 14.27
CA ASP A 117 -5.20 8.16 14.59
C ASP A 117 -3.93 7.33 14.88
N ASN A 118 -3.94 6.01 14.73
CA ASN A 118 -2.78 5.16 14.98
C ASN A 118 -2.67 4.00 13.99
N VAL A 119 -1.47 3.41 13.90
CA VAL A 119 -1.15 2.35 12.93
C VAL A 119 -2.05 1.11 13.10
N GLN A 120 -2.36 0.71 14.34
CA GLN A 120 -3.24 -0.42 14.62
C GLN A 120 -4.68 -0.15 14.18
N ALA A 121 -5.16 1.10 14.35
CA ALA A 121 -6.49 1.50 13.94
C ALA A 121 -6.62 1.52 12.41
N VAL A 122 -5.64 2.09 11.68
CA VAL A 122 -5.64 2.11 10.21
C VAL A 122 -5.51 0.72 9.60
N ASN A 123 -4.76 -0.18 10.25
CA ASN A 123 -4.59 -1.57 9.80
C ASN A 123 -5.55 -2.53 10.52
N GLY A 124 -6.58 -2.02 11.19
CA GLY A 124 -7.57 -2.81 11.92
C GLY A 124 -8.80 -3.12 11.07
N THR A 125 -9.47 -4.24 11.37
CA THR A 125 -10.62 -4.75 10.61
C THR A 125 -11.77 -3.74 10.45
N TRP A 126 -12.02 -2.93 11.48
CA TRP A 126 -13.07 -1.90 11.42
C TRP A 126 -12.78 -0.82 10.39
N PHE A 127 -11.56 -0.27 10.41
CA PHE A 127 -11.15 0.74 9.46
C PHE A 127 -11.01 0.15 8.05
N GLU A 128 -10.49 -1.07 7.92
CA GLU A 128 -10.44 -1.79 6.65
C GLU A 128 -11.83 -1.90 6.01
N THR A 129 -12.84 -2.31 6.79
CA THR A 129 -14.23 -2.42 6.32
C THR A 129 -14.79 -1.06 5.89
N PHE A 130 -14.53 -0.01 6.67
CA PHE A 130 -14.93 1.35 6.33
C PHE A 130 -14.27 1.83 5.03
N CYS A 131 -12.93 1.71 4.95
CA CYS A 131 -12.14 2.11 3.79
C CYS A 131 -12.61 1.38 2.53
N HIS A 132 -12.78 0.06 2.61
CA HIS A 132 -13.30 -0.76 1.51
C HIS A 132 -14.70 -0.28 1.07
N THR A 133 -15.60 -0.02 2.02
CA THR A 133 -16.96 0.44 1.70
C THR A 133 -16.93 1.77 0.94
N VAL A 134 -16.17 2.76 1.42
CA VAL A 134 -16.11 4.06 0.77
C VAL A 134 -15.35 4.00 -0.57
N CYS A 135 -14.31 3.17 -0.68
CA CYS A 135 -13.62 2.91 -1.94
C CYS A 135 -14.58 2.28 -2.97
N TRP A 136 -15.39 1.30 -2.56
CA TRP A 136 -16.38 0.64 -3.43
C TRP A 136 -17.41 1.64 -3.98
N PHE A 137 -17.95 2.52 -3.13
CA PHE A 137 -18.86 3.58 -3.58
C PHE A 137 -18.19 4.57 -4.55
N THR A 138 -16.92 4.87 -4.34
CA THR A 138 -16.13 5.75 -5.21
C THR A 138 -15.89 5.09 -6.57
N GLU A 139 -15.46 3.83 -6.58
CA GLU A 139 -15.23 3.02 -7.78
C GLU A 139 -16.53 2.85 -8.60
N ALA A 140 -17.69 2.75 -7.97
CA ALA A 140 -18.98 2.67 -8.65
C ALA A 140 -19.33 3.94 -9.46
N LEU A 141 -18.66 5.06 -9.18
CA LEU A 141 -18.84 6.33 -9.90
C LEU A 141 -17.85 6.52 -11.04
N TRP A 142 -16.83 5.67 -11.15
CA TRP A 142 -15.81 5.72 -12.19
C TRP A 142 -16.34 5.27 -13.55
N THR A 143 -15.61 5.60 -14.61
CA THR A 143 -15.89 5.01 -15.92
C THR A 143 -15.38 3.56 -15.95
N ALA A 144 -15.93 2.75 -16.86
CA ALA A 144 -15.44 1.38 -17.05
C ALA A 144 -13.94 1.33 -17.41
N LYS A 145 -13.45 2.36 -18.13
CA LYS A 145 -12.05 2.51 -18.49
C LYS A 145 -11.19 2.74 -17.25
N ASP A 146 -11.57 3.69 -16.38
CA ASP A 146 -10.81 4.04 -15.18
C ASP A 146 -10.76 2.86 -14.21
N ARG A 147 -11.89 2.17 -14.04
CA ARG A 147 -11.96 0.96 -13.22
C ARG A 147 -11.06 -0.16 -13.76
N ALA A 148 -11.10 -0.41 -15.07
CA ALA A 148 -10.23 -1.42 -15.68
C ALA A 148 -8.74 -1.06 -15.56
N ALA A 149 -8.40 0.23 -15.68
CA ALA A 149 -7.04 0.71 -15.47
C ALA A 149 -6.57 0.51 -14.02
N TRP A 150 -7.43 0.86 -13.04
CA TRP A 150 -7.16 0.62 -11.62
C TRP A 150 -7.00 -0.87 -11.30
N GLU A 151 -7.90 -1.73 -11.79
CA GLU A 151 -7.82 -3.18 -11.60
C GLU A 151 -6.52 -3.73 -12.18
N LYS A 152 -6.18 -3.35 -13.42
CA LYS A 152 -4.92 -3.74 -14.08
C LYS A 152 -3.69 -3.32 -13.28
N GLN A 153 -3.65 -2.12 -12.73
CA GLN A 153 -2.52 -1.70 -11.89
C GLN A 153 -2.35 -2.57 -10.65
N ASN A 154 -3.45 -2.91 -9.96
CA ASN A 154 -3.38 -3.76 -8.78
C ASN A 154 -2.93 -5.19 -9.15
N GLU A 155 -3.36 -5.72 -10.29
CA GLU A 155 -2.87 -7.01 -10.81
C GLU A 155 -1.37 -6.98 -11.10
N GLU A 156 -0.88 -5.93 -11.75
CA GLU A 156 0.55 -5.76 -12.04
C GLU A 156 1.38 -5.58 -10.75
N MET A 157 0.88 -4.84 -9.76
CA MET A 157 1.52 -4.74 -8.43
C MET A 157 1.64 -6.12 -7.76
N VAL A 158 0.58 -6.93 -7.80
CA VAL A 158 0.61 -8.30 -7.25
C VAL A 158 1.59 -9.17 -8.02
N ALA A 159 1.62 -9.08 -9.36
CA ALA A 159 2.59 -9.80 -10.16
C ALA A 159 4.03 -9.46 -9.76
N ASN A 160 4.33 -8.18 -9.52
CA ASN A 160 5.63 -7.72 -9.05
C ASN A 160 5.97 -8.26 -7.66
N ILE A 161 5.02 -8.24 -6.72
CA ILE A 161 5.17 -8.83 -5.38
C ILE A 161 5.46 -10.33 -5.50
N ILE A 162 4.66 -11.07 -6.26
CA ILE A 162 4.83 -12.52 -6.45
C ILE A 162 6.17 -12.84 -7.12
N HIS A 163 6.62 -12.02 -8.06
CA HIS A 163 7.93 -12.17 -8.68
C HIS A 163 9.05 -12.06 -7.63
N ALA A 164 9.00 -11.04 -6.76
CA ALA A 164 9.94 -10.89 -5.66
C ALA A 164 9.90 -12.07 -4.68
N VAL A 165 8.70 -12.52 -4.29
CA VAL A 165 8.50 -13.70 -3.42
C VAL A 165 9.11 -14.97 -4.02
N LYS A 166 8.97 -15.18 -5.33
CA LYS A 166 9.54 -16.34 -6.02
C LYS A 166 11.06 -16.26 -6.13
N ARG A 167 11.60 -15.07 -6.37
CA ARG A 167 13.05 -14.82 -6.47
C ARG A 167 13.74 -15.01 -5.11
N ASP A 168 13.13 -14.49 -4.06
CA ASP A 168 13.67 -14.41 -2.70
C ASP A 168 12.80 -15.21 -1.70
N GLY A 169 12.56 -16.49 -2.02
CA GLY A 169 11.67 -17.36 -1.24
C GLY A 169 12.09 -17.55 0.22
N GLY A 170 11.12 -17.60 1.12
CA GLY A 170 11.31 -17.84 2.56
C GLY A 170 11.66 -16.60 3.39
N ARG A 171 11.75 -15.44 2.75
CA ARG A 171 11.99 -14.14 3.41
C ARG A 171 10.73 -13.57 4.07
N ARG A 172 10.92 -12.62 4.99
CA ARG A 172 9.85 -11.79 5.54
C ARG A 172 9.62 -10.58 4.65
N VAL A 173 8.42 -10.44 4.12
CA VAL A 173 8.06 -9.40 3.15
C VAL A 173 7.05 -8.45 3.77
N LEU A 174 7.38 -7.16 3.82
CA LEU A 174 6.44 -6.11 4.19
C LEU A 174 6.04 -5.34 2.92
N VAL A 175 4.75 -5.28 2.63
CA VAL A 175 4.19 -4.50 1.52
C VAL A 175 3.60 -3.22 2.08
N VAL A 176 4.20 -2.07 1.79
CA VAL A 176 3.74 -0.75 2.25
C VAL A 176 3.02 -0.05 1.10
N VAL A 177 1.71 0.15 1.26
CA VAL A 177 0.79 0.64 0.22
C VAL A 177 -0.24 1.58 0.83
N GLN A 178 -0.81 2.47 0.02
CA GLN A 178 -1.95 3.30 0.39
C GLN A 178 -3.14 2.42 0.78
N CYS A 179 -3.85 2.80 1.84
CA CYS A 179 -4.92 1.99 2.42
C CYS A 179 -6.03 1.61 1.41
N GLN A 180 -6.23 2.42 0.36
CA GLN A 180 -7.18 2.16 -0.72
C GLN A 180 -6.86 0.90 -1.52
N ARG A 181 -5.58 0.48 -1.58
CA ARG A 181 -5.14 -0.73 -2.30
C ARG A 181 -5.20 -2.00 -1.48
N VAL A 182 -5.16 -1.89 -0.15
CA VAL A 182 -4.99 -3.04 0.78
C VAL A 182 -6.00 -4.14 0.51
N HIS A 183 -7.30 -3.83 0.50
CA HIS A 183 -8.35 -4.83 0.32
C HIS A 183 -8.26 -5.58 -1.04
N ARG A 184 -7.89 -4.88 -2.12
CA ARG A 184 -7.68 -5.50 -3.44
C ARG A 184 -6.45 -6.39 -3.44
N LEU A 185 -5.33 -5.90 -2.92
CA LEU A 185 -4.09 -6.65 -2.83
C LEU A 185 -4.24 -7.91 -1.98
N ILE A 186 -4.88 -7.83 -0.81
CA ILE A 186 -5.19 -9.01 0.02
C ILE A 186 -5.98 -10.04 -0.78
N SER A 187 -7.06 -9.61 -1.45
CA SER A 187 -7.91 -10.51 -2.22
C SER A 187 -7.15 -11.24 -3.33
N LEU A 188 -6.25 -10.55 -4.04
CA LEU A 188 -5.46 -11.11 -5.12
C LEU A 188 -4.32 -11.99 -4.60
N LEU A 189 -3.64 -11.60 -3.53
CA LEU A 189 -2.53 -12.36 -2.93
C LEU A 189 -3.00 -13.67 -2.28
N ARG A 190 -4.25 -13.74 -1.81
CA ARG A 190 -4.86 -14.99 -1.32
C ARG A 190 -4.93 -16.09 -2.39
N ALA A 191 -4.92 -15.74 -3.67
CA ALA A 191 -4.85 -16.73 -4.76
C ALA A 191 -3.48 -17.43 -4.84
N HIS A 192 -2.48 -16.98 -4.07
CA HIS A 192 -1.10 -17.47 -4.06
C HIS A 192 -0.65 -18.02 -2.68
N GLU A 193 -1.59 -18.51 -1.86
CA GLU A 193 -1.31 -19.08 -0.53
C GLU A 193 -0.43 -20.34 -0.56
N ASP A 194 -0.22 -20.93 -1.75
CA ASP A 194 0.75 -21.99 -1.98
C ASP A 194 2.20 -21.48 -1.87
N LEU A 195 2.46 -20.23 -2.26
CA LEU A 195 3.78 -19.60 -2.27
C LEU A 195 4.06 -18.79 -0.99
N LEU A 196 3.05 -18.11 -0.46
CA LEU A 196 3.18 -17.18 0.67
C LEU A 196 2.14 -17.43 1.75
N LYS A 197 2.41 -16.92 2.95
CA LYS A 197 1.46 -16.86 4.05
C LYS A 197 1.22 -15.39 4.40
N LEU A 198 -0.01 -14.91 4.19
CA LEU A 198 -0.44 -13.61 4.68
C LEU A 198 -0.49 -13.63 6.22
N VAL A 199 0.13 -12.63 6.85
CA VAL A 199 0.17 -12.44 8.31
C VAL A 199 -0.07 -10.97 8.64
N GLU A 200 -0.46 -10.69 9.87
CA GLU A 200 -0.46 -9.32 10.40
C GLU A 200 0.96 -8.77 10.46
N TYR A 201 1.15 -7.46 10.28
CA TYR A 201 2.49 -6.86 10.28
C TYR A 201 3.22 -7.04 11.62
N GLN A 202 2.48 -7.19 12.72
CA GLN A 202 3.00 -7.44 14.06
C GLN A 202 3.60 -8.84 14.20
N ASP A 203 3.12 -9.78 13.39
CA ASP A 203 3.57 -11.16 13.44
C ASP A 203 4.77 -11.40 12.53
N LEU A 204 5.12 -10.48 11.62
CA LEU A 204 6.02 -10.71 10.49
C LEU A 204 7.44 -11.18 10.89
#